data_AF-A0A524EHD5-F1
#
_entry.id   AF-A0A524EHD5-F1
#
_cell.length_a   1.000
_cell.length_b   1.000
_cell.length_c   1.000
_cell.angle_alpha   90.00
_cell.angle_beta   90.00
_cell.angle_gamma   90.00
#
_symmetry.space_group_name_H-M   'P 1'
#
loop_
_entity.id
_entity.type
_entity.pdbx_description
1 polymer ?
#
loop_
_entity_poly.entity_id
_entity_poly.type
_entity_poly.pdbx_seq_one_letter_code
_entity_poly.pdbx_strand_id
1 'polypeptide(L)'
;MVTMFEAEATDGHEVDQTISLFNHVTAKLSDLDLEMVKSVKPGGNWNDIPLKTAKKSKRLMQIRNSGGRTTYYGRLRPDLPSYTINTYFNRPGNGTFIHPERNRLISIREAARLQSFSDDFRFYGSLSSQYKQIGNAVPPLLARAIGSMIPASRAVDLFCGAGGMSNGLIQAGHKVIAAADVNNHMLETYGENHNQTKSVKSDFTKNKDITETIQSIEGSLAGKTLGLLAAGPPCQGFSTAGKRKDDDPRNSLLFAALKIVDTLCPEHILIENVLGLKWMKGGDILGSFMQHLESLGYAASWHKLYAEQFGVPQRRRRIFVLASQTGNEFSPPEPVFSRVTTGRTREDIHFKDSHLAEPVSVDEAIGDMPQVCEDTDCVEYQPSNTKSRSTYQQLMRKEISYEKFIEGRSKKA
;
A
#
# COMPACT_ATOMS: atom_id res chain seq x y z
N MET A 1 -21.28 -12.86 34.18
CA MET A 1 -22.23 -11.73 34.25
C MET A 1 -21.38 -10.48 34.34
N VAL A 2 -20.99 -9.93 33.20
CA VAL A 2 -20.14 -8.72 33.13
C VAL A 2 -21.05 -7.63 32.58
N THR A 3 -21.32 -6.65 33.43
CA THR A 3 -22.22 -5.52 33.25
C THR A 3 -21.80 -4.67 32.06
N MET A 4 -22.70 -4.53 31.08
CA MET A 4 -22.65 -3.47 30.08
C MET A 4 -23.06 -2.17 30.78
N PHE A 5 -22.20 -1.15 30.75
CA PHE A 5 -22.60 0.21 31.08
C PHE A 5 -23.21 0.84 29.83
N GLU A 6 -24.52 1.12 29.88
CA GLU A 6 -25.19 2.04 28.98
C GLU A 6 -24.69 3.46 29.31
N ALA A 7 -24.15 4.16 28.31
CA ALA A 7 -23.78 5.56 28.43
C ALA A 7 -24.99 6.42 28.06
N GLU A 8 -25.55 7.12 29.05
CA GLU A 8 -26.53 8.19 28.85
C GLU A 8 -25.86 9.38 28.14
N ALA A 9 -26.57 9.94 27.15
CA ALA A 9 -26.16 11.13 26.44
C ALA A 9 -26.34 12.36 27.33
N THR A 10 -25.24 13.01 27.71
CA THR A 10 -25.23 14.35 28.32
C THR A 10 -24.75 15.39 27.31
N ASP A 11 -25.49 16.49 27.23
CA ASP A 11 -25.25 17.66 26.39
C ASP A 11 -23.80 18.18 26.40
N GLY A 12 -23.27 18.45 25.20
CA GLY A 12 -22.78 19.79 24.88
C GLY A 12 -21.43 20.26 25.44
N HIS A 13 -20.39 19.42 25.46
CA HIS A 13 -19.00 19.84 25.27
C HIS A 13 -18.21 18.68 24.69
N GLU A 14 -17.93 18.69 23.38
CA GLU A 14 -16.94 17.78 22.78
C GLU A 14 -15.59 18.04 23.46
N VAL A 15 -15.19 17.15 24.36
CA VAL A 15 -13.86 17.17 24.96
C VAL A 15 -12.87 16.95 23.82
N ASP A 16 -12.03 17.93 23.55
CA ASP A 16 -10.98 17.87 22.54
C ASP A 16 -9.96 16.79 22.92
N GLN A 17 -10.16 15.58 22.40
CA GLN A 17 -9.36 14.41 22.76
C GLN A 17 -7.95 14.54 22.16
N THR A 18 -6.94 14.55 23.04
CA THR A 18 -5.54 14.36 22.65
C THR A 18 -5.35 12.93 22.15
N ILE A 19 -4.74 12.78 20.97
CA ILE A 19 -4.45 11.50 20.33
C ILE A 19 -2.94 11.32 20.19
N SER A 20 -2.45 10.10 20.44
CA SER A 20 -1.06 9.70 20.22
C SER A 20 -0.85 9.19 18.78
N LEU A 21 0.03 9.84 18.03
CA LEU A 21 0.37 9.48 16.64
C LEU A 21 1.76 8.85 16.57
N PHE A 22 1.80 7.54 16.31
CA PHE A 22 3.05 6.77 16.23
C PHE A 22 3.65 6.77 14.82
N ASN A 23 4.96 6.48 14.75
CA ASN A 23 5.76 6.43 13.53
C ASN A 23 5.83 7.77 12.78
N HIS A 24 5.62 8.90 13.45
CA HIS A 24 5.67 10.24 12.81
C HIS A 24 7.09 10.81 12.76
N VAL A 25 8.01 10.03 12.18
CA VAL A 25 9.44 10.33 12.10
C VAL A 25 9.93 10.40 10.65
N THR A 26 10.92 11.25 10.39
CA THR A 26 11.52 11.44 9.06
C THR A 26 13.01 11.08 9.07
N ALA A 27 13.55 10.70 7.92
CA ALA A 27 14.99 10.63 7.74
C ALA A 27 15.61 12.04 7.82
N LYS A 28 16.79 12.14 8.45
CA LYS A 28 17.61 13.35 8.43
C LYS A 28 18.23 13.56 7.06
N LEU A 29 18.17 14.79 6.56
CA LEU A 29 18.81 15.19 5.31
C LEU A 29 20.26 15.63 5.58
N SER A 30 21.16 15.32 4.64
CA SER A 30 22.47 15.96 4.62
C SER A 30 22.34 17.46 4.30
N ASP A 31 23.36 18.26 4.62
CA ASP A 31 23.37 19.70 4.27
C ASP A 31 23.15 19.92 2.76
N LEU A 32 23.77 19.06 1.95
CA LEU A 32 23.62 19.12 0.50
C LEU A 32 22.21 18.74 0.04
N ASP A 33 21.61 17.70 0.61
CA ASP A 33 20.23 17.34 0.29
C ASP A 33 19.25 18.42 0.75
N LEU A 34 19.51 19.07 1.89
CA LEU A 34 18.71 20.18 2.38
C LEU A 34 18.80 21.40 1.45
N GLU A 35 20.00 21.72 0.95
CA GLU A 35 20.22 22.76 -0.08
C GLU A 35 19.41 22.45 -1.36
N MET A 36 19.42 21.18 -1.80
CA MET A 36 18.62 20.74 -2.95
C MET A 36 17.12 20.88 -2.69
N VAL A 37 16.63 20.32 -1.58
CA VAL A 37 15.21 20.29 -1.20
C VAL A 37 14.61 21.69 -1.11
N LYS A 38 15.35 22.65 -0.53
CA LYS A 38 14.92 24.07 -0.42
C LYS A 38 14.65 24.73 -1.78
N SER A 39 15.31 24.26 -2.84
CA SER A 39 15.17 24.83 -4.18
C SER A 39 13.97 24.28 -4.95
N VAL A 40 13.41 23.14 -4.53
CA VAL A 40 12.31 22.47 -5.23
C VAL A 40 11.00 23.04 -4.71
N LYS A 41 10.20 23.69 -5.57
CA LYS A 41 8.84 24.20 -5.25
C LYS A 41 7.80 23.07 -5.24
N PRO A 42 6.59 23.24 -4.66
CA PRO A 42 5.53 22.23 -4.73
C PRO A 42 5.27 21.77 -6.17
N GLY A 43 5.23 20.45 -6.39
CA GLY A 43 5.13 19.84 -7.73
C GLY A 43 6.41 19.82 -8.57
N GLY A 44 7.44 20.55 -8.12
CA GLY A 44 8.77 20.59 -8.70
C GLY A 44 9.56 19.29 -8.56
N ASN A 45 10.75 19.26 -9.16
CA ASN A 45 11.67 18.13 -9.16
C ASN A 45 13.15 18.56 -9.29
N TRP A 46 14.02 17.60 -9.63
CA TRP A 46 15.46 17.83 -9.82
C TRP A 46 15.83 18.97 -10.79
N ASN A 47 14.94 19.34 -11.73
CA ASN A 47 15.15 20.46 -12.65
C ASN A 47 15.22 21.80 -11.94
N ASP A 48 14.46 21.99 -10.85
CA ASP A 48 14.42 23.24 -10.09
C ASP A 48 15.72 23.50 -9.31
N ILE A 49 16.53 22.46 -9.09
CA ILE A 49 17.78 22.57 -8.33
C ILE A 49 18.81 23.37 -9.14
N PRO A 50 19.35 24.50 -8.65
CA PRO A 50 20.33 25.30 -9.38
C PRO A 50 21.57 24.50 -9.79
N LEU A 51 22.13 24.79 -10.96
CA LEU A 51 23.30 24.06 -11.49
C LEU A 51 24.51 24.13 -10.52
N LYS A 52 24.68 25.25 -9.80
CA LYS A 52 25.73 25.41 -8.77
C LYS A 52 25.61 24.36 -7.65
N THR A 53 24.39 24.06 -7.21
CA THR A 53 24.10 23.05 -6.19
C THR A 53 24.20 21.65 -6.81
N ALA A 54 23.70 21.47 -8.04
CA ALA A 54 23.75 20.20 -8.74
C ALA A 54 25.18 19.68 -8.98
N LYS A 55 26.13 20.57 -9.32
CA LYS A 55 27.54 20.24 -9.52
C LYS A 55 28.23 19.64 -8.28
N LYS A 56 27.69 19.88 -7.08
CA LYS A 56 28.19 19.27 -5.83
C LYS A 56 27.83 17.78 -5.72
N SER A 57 26.90 17.26 -6.54
CA SER A 57 26.43 15.87 -6.51
C SER A 57 26.65 15.15 -7.84
N LYS A 58 27.54 14.14 -7.83
CA LYS A 58 27.77 13.27 -9.00
C LYS A 58 26.48 12.61 -9.48
N ARG A 59 25.64 12.16 -8.56
CA ARG A 59 24.34 11.54 -8.86
C ARG A 59 23.41 12.51 -9.59
N LEU A 60 23.29 13.75 -9.11
CA LEU A 60 22.40 14.72 -9.71
C LEU A 60 22.90 15.15 -11.10
N MET A 61 24.22 15.28 -11.29
CA MET A 61 24.80 15.50 -12.62
C MET A 61 24.50 14.33 -13.57
N GLN A 62 24.58 13.09 -13.12
CA GLN A 62 24.20 11.93 -13.93
C GLN A 62 22.73 11.96 -14.33
N ILE A 63 21.83 12.34 -13.41
CA ILE A 63 20.39 12.49 -13.71
C ILE A 63 20.19 13.55 -14.78
N ARG A 64 20.84 14.71 -14.66
CA ARG A 64 20.77 15.80 -15.66
C ARG A 64 21.24 15.34 -17.04
N ASN A 65 22.38 14.66 -17.10
CA ASN A 65 22.97 14.22 -18.37
C ASN A 65 22.16 13.11 -19.07
N SER A 66 21.46 12.27 -18.30
CA SER A 66 20.63 11.17 -18.83
C SER A 66 19.19 11.59 -19.12
N GLY A 67 18.83 12.87 -18.94
CA GLY A 67 17.46 13.36 -19.05
C GLY A 67 16.57 13.04 -17.85
N GLY A 68 16.97 12.08 -16.98
CA GLY A 68 16.38 11.82 -15.67
C GLY A 68 14.90 11.38 -15.69
N ARG A 69 14.42 10.79 -14.59
CA ARG A 69 12.97 10.67 -14.38
C ARG A 69 12.46 11.94 -13.74
N THR A 70 11.37 12.50 -14.24
CA THR A 70 10.79 13.75 -13.71
C THR A 70 10.25 13.61 -12.29
N THR A 71 10.19 12.39 -11.75
CA THR A 71 9.83 12.11 -10.36
C THR A 71 10.97 12.27 -9.37
N TYR A 72 12.25 12.27 -9.80
CA TYR A 72 13.39 12.34 -8.88
C TYR A 72 13.52 13.72 -8.22
N TYR A 73 13.92 13.74 -6.93
CA TYR A 73 13.95 14.96 -6.10
C TYR A 73 12.62 15.71 -6.15
N GLY A 74 11.51 14.99 -6.23
CA GLY A 74 10.20 15.58 -6.41
C GLY A 74 9.62 16.09 -5.10
N ARG A 75 8.99 17.26 -5.13
CA ARG A 75 8.13 17.75 -4.05
C ARG A 75 6.68 17.42 -4.35
N LEU A 76 5.99 16.89 -3.35
CA LEU A 76 4.59 16.54 -3.46
C LEU A 76 3.75 17.76 -3.87
N ARG A 77 2.73 17.50 -4.68
CA ARG A 77 1.69 18.47 -5.00
C ARG A 77 0.60 18.37 -3.95
N PRO A 78 0.27 19.45 -3.21
CA PRO A 78 -0.77 19.39 -2.18
C PRO A 78 -2.14 19.06 -2.79
N ASP A 79 -2.39 19.52 -4.01
CA ASP A 79 -3.65 19.44 -4.74
C ASP A 79 -3.87 18.13 -5.51
N LEU A 80 -2.91 17.19 -5.49
CA LEU A 80 -3.02 15.92 -6.23
C LEU A 80 -2.65 14.73 -5.35
N PRO A 81 -3.12 13.51 -5.70
CA PRO A 81 -2.62 12.29 -5.08
C PRO A 81 -1.09 12.16 -5.28
N SER A 82 -0.42 11.59 -4.28
CA SER A 82 1.03 11.38 -4.30
C SER A 82 1.46 10.45 -5.44
N TYR A 83 2.74 10.51 -5.83
CA TYR A 83 3.32 9.42 -6.63
C TYR A 83 3.49 8.16 -5.78
N THR A 84 3.74 7.02 -6.42
CA THR A 84 3.93 5.74 -5.72
C THR A 84 5.00 5.85 -4.62
N ILE A 85 4.61 5.52 -3.38
CA ILE A 85 5.54 5.38 -2.25
C ILE A 85 6.31 4.07 -2.44
N ASN A 86 7.64 4.15 -2.52
CA ASN A 86 8.55 3.02 -2.70
C ASN A 86 9.39 2.77 -1.44
N THR A 87 10.15 1.68 -1.37
CA THR A 87 10.93 1.32 -0.17
C THR A 87 12.09 2.25 0.19
N TYR A 88 12.34 3.28 -0.61
CA TYR A 88 13.40 4.26 -0.42
C TYR A 88 12.85 5.69 -0.31
N PHE A 89 11.64 5.86 0.23
CA PHE A 89 11.05 7.17 0.46
C PHE A 89 11.81 8.02 1.50
N ASN A 90 12.82 7.44 2.14
CA ASN A 90 13.80 8.09 3.00
C ASN A 90 14.93 8.82 2.25
N ARG A 91 14.87 8.92 0.91
CA ARG A 91 15.87 9.62 0.08
C ARG A 91 15.20 10.53 -0.94
N PRO A 92 15.56 11.82 -1.04
CA PRO A 92 14.91 12.74 -1.98
C PRO A 92 15.14 12.32 -3.43
N GLY A 93 16.33 11.78 -3.75
CA GLY A 93 16.70 11.39 -5.11
C GLY A 93 16.02 10.13 -5.65
N ASN A 94 15.09 9.51 -4.91
CA ASN A 94 14.47 8.23 -5.27
C ASN A 94 12.99 8.34 -5.66
N GLY A 95 12.43 9.55 -5.67
CA GLY A 95 11.04 9.78 -6.04
C GLY A 95 10.54 11.15 -5.60
N THR A 96 9.23 11.28 -5.53
CA THR A 96 8.55 12.51 -5.12
C THR A 96 8.14 12.39 -3.66
N PHE A 97 9.12 12.58 -2.76
CA PHE A 97 8.99 12.32 -1.32
C PHE A 97 9.26 13.54 -0.45
N ILE A 98 9.53 14.69 -1.06
CA ILE A 98 9.69 15.94 -0.31
C ILE A 98 8.30 16.41 0.10
N HIS A 99 8.14 16.76 1.38
CA HIS A 99 6.88 17.23 1.97
C HIS A 99 6.34 18.45 1.18
N PRO A 100 5.01 18.60 1.00
CA PRO A 100 4.45 19.69 0.20
C PRO A 100 4.91 21.08 0.66
N GLU A 101 4.95 21.33 1.97
CA GLU A 101 5.26 22.68 2.51
C GLU A 101 6.59 22.80 3.24
N ARG A 102 7.15 21.70 3.74
CA ARG A 102 8.27 21.70 4.69
C ARG A 102 9.55 21.24 4.00
N ASN A 103 10.71 21.74 4.40
CA ASN A 103 12.00 21.36 3.81
C ASN A 103 12.55 20.05 4.41
N ARG A 104 11.73 19.00 4.36
CA ARG A 104 12.04 17.64 4.81
C ARG A 104 11.40 16.61 3.88
N LEU A 105 11.76 15.34 4.05
CA LEU A 105 11.00 14.25 3.45
C LEU A 105 9.70 14.03 4.22
N ILE A 106 8.79 13.28 3.59
CA ILE A 106 7.62 12.77 4.28
C ILE A 106 8.01 11.80 5.40
N SER A 107 7.26 11.81 6.49
CA SER A 107 7.45 10.89 7.61
C SER A 107 6.95 9.48 7.26
N ILE A 108 7.29 8.50 8.10
CA ILE A 108 6.77 7.13 8.00
C ILE A 108 5.24 7.14 8.11
N ARG A 109 4.66 7.87 9.07
CA ARG A 109 3.21 8.02 9.23
C ARG A 109 2.55 8.71 8.04
N GLU A 110 3.13 9.78 7.51
CA GLU A 110 2.62 10.45 6.30
C GLU A 110 2.61 9.48 5.10
N ALA A 111 3.69 8.71 4.92
CA ALA A 111 3.76 7.70 3.87
C ALA A 111 2.75 6.56 4.07
N ALA A 112 2.52 6.12 5.31
CA ALA A 112 1.51 5.12 5.67
C ALA A 112 0.09 5.63 5.37
N ARG A 113 -0.21 6.89 5.70
CA ARG A 113 -1.50 7.50 5.39
C ARG A 113 -1.68 7.71 3.89
N LEU A 114 -0.64 8.10 3.15
CA LEU A 114 -0.68 8.10 1.67
C LEU A 114 -0.83 6.69 1.05
N GLN A 115 -0.60 5.63 1.83
CA GLN A 115 -0.91 4.24 1.50
C GLN A 115 -2.25 3.76 2.06
N SER A 116 -3.06 4.62 2.67
CA SER A 116 -4.34 4.31 3.30
C SER A 116 -4.31 3.37 4.52
N PHE A 117 -3.18 3.35 5.24
CA PHE A 117 -3.16 2.82 6.60
C PHE A 117 -3.76 3.84 7.57
N SER A 118 -4.63 3.38 8.47
CA SER A 118 -5.20 4.19 9.55
C SER A 118 -4.13 4.61 10.56
N ASP A 119 -4.43 5.64 11.34
CA ASP A 119 -3.49 6.26 12.28
C ASP A 119 -3.10 5.33 13.44
N ASP A 120 -4.00 4.43 13.81
CA ASP A 120 -3.76 3.43 14.86
C ASP A 120 -2.92 2.24 14.38
N PHE A 121 -2.70 2.09 13.07
CA PHE A 121 -1.85 1.04 12.53
C PHE A 121 -0.37 1.34 12.81
N ARG A 122 0.32 0.51 13.60
CA ARG A 122 1.70 0.76 14.05
C ARG A 122 2.72 -0.06 13.28
N PHE A 123 3.85 0.53 12.90
CA PHE A 123 4.95 -0.16 12.23
C PHE A 123 6.11 -0.40 13.20
N TYR A 124 6.64 -1.63 13.22
CA TYR A 124 7.66 -2.07 14.16
C TYR A 124 8.98 -2.45 13.45
N GLY A 125 10.04 -2.59 14.26
CA GLY A 125 11.40 -2.83 13.80
C GLY A 125 12.15 -1.56 13.39
N SER A 126 13.34 -1.71 12.81
CA SER A 126 14.19 -0.57 12.40
C SER A 126 13.51 0.34 11.38
N LEU A 127 13.90 1.63 11.32
CA LEU A 127 13.40 2.56 10.29
C LEU A 127 13.55 2.00 8.86
N SER A 128 14.66 1.33 8.57
CA SER A 128 14.91 0.64 7.30
C SER A 128 13.86 -0.43 6.99
N SER A 129 13.42 -1.17 8.01
CA SER A 129 12.34 -2.15 7.90
C SER A 129 10.99 -1.45 7.65
N GLN A 130 10.67 -0.42 8.40
CA GLN A 130 9.41 0.32 8.26
C GLN A 130 9.27 0.95 6.86
N TYR A 131 10.36 1.51 6.29
CA TYR A 131 10.37 2.00 4.90
C TYR A 131 10.02 0.89 3.90
N LYS A 132 10.54 -0.34 4.10
CA LYS A 132 10.25 -1.50 3.25
C LYS A 132 8.81 -2.00 3.42
N GLN A 133 8.33 -2.08 4.66
CA GLN A 133 6.97 -2.48 5.00
C GLN A 133 5.94 -1.63 4.25
N ILE A 134 6.05 -0.30 4.37
CA ILE A 134 5.14 0.63 3.68
C ILE A 134 5.37 0.58 2.16
N GLY A 135 6.61 0.69 1.68
CA GLY A 135 6.88 0.75 0.23
C GLY A 135 6.40 -0.47 -0.56
N ASN A 136 6.45 -1.65 0.06
CA ASN A 136 6.01 -2.91 -0.56
C ASN A 136 4.52 -3.21 -0.35
N ALA A 137 3.84 -2.55 0.58
CA ALA A 137 2.46 -2.87 0.93
C ALA A 137 1.48 -2.70 -0.25
N VAL A 138 0.41 -3.50 -0.20
CA VAL A 138 -0.83 -3.21 -0.91
C VAL A 138 -1.63 -2.22 -0.06
N PRO A 139 -2.03 -1.04 -0.58
CA PRO A 139 -2.83 -0.09 0.17
C PRO A 139 -4.13 -0.73 0.70
N PRO A 140 -4.49 -0.58 2.00
CA PRO A 140 -5.69 -1.21 2.56
C PRO A 140 -6.98 -0.88 1.80
N LEU A 141 -7.21 0.37 1.36
CA LEU A 141 -8.43 0.70 0.62
C LEU A 141 -8.46 0.07 -0.79
N LEU A 142 -7.31 -0.12 -1.43
CA LEU A 142 -7.23 -0.84 -2.70
C LEU A 142 -7.50 -2.34 -2.49
N ALA A 143 -6.94 -2.93 -1.43
CA ALA A 143 -7.20 -4.31 -1.04
C ALA A 143 -8.67 -4.52 -0.64
N ARG A 144 -9.31 -3.56 0.03
CA ARG A 144 -10.75 -3.56 0.34
C ARG A 144 -11.57 -3.56 -0.94
N ALA A 145 -11.26 -2.69 -1.90
CA ALA A 145 -12.01 -2.58 -3.14
C ALA A 145 -12.01 -3.90 -3.93
N ILE A 146 -10.84 -4.52 -4.12
CA ILE A 146 -10.75 -5.80 -4.82
C ILE A 146 -11.31 -6.96 -3.98
N GLY A 147 -11.09 -6.95 -2.66
CA GLY A 147 -11.59 -7.97 -1.74
C GLY A 147 -13.12 -7.99 -1.64
N SER A 148 -13.78 -6.85 -1.85
CA SER A 148 -15.24 -6.73 -1.84
C SER A 148 -15.91 -7.37 -3.07
N MET A 149 -15.14 -7.67 -4.12
CA MET A 149 -15.63 -8.42 -5.28
C MET A 149 -15.74 -9.92 -5.00
N ILE A 150 -15.15 -10.40 -3.91
CA ILE A 150 -15.09 -11.81 -3.53
C ILE A 150 -16.04 -12.03 -2.33
N PRO A 151 -16.90 -13.06 -2.35
CA PRO A 151 -17.77 -13.35 -1.22
C PRO A 151 -16.99 -13.47 0.11
N ALA A 152 -17.47 -12.78 1.13
CA ALA A 152 -16.84 -12.76 2.45
C ALA A 152 -16.67 -14.19 2.99
N SER A 153 -15.43 -14.56 3.34
CA SER A 153 -15.11 -15.94 3.66
C SER A 153 -13.92 -16.05 4.63
N ARG A 154 -13.46 -17.28 4.92
CA ARG A 154 -12.19 -17.49 5.59
C ARG A 154 -11.07 -17.28 4.58
N ALA A 155 -10.17 -16.36 4.89
CA ALA A 155 -9.09 -15.97 4.01
C ALA A 155 -7.72 -16.30 4.61
N VAL A 156 -6.73 -16.52 3.75
CA VAL A 156 -5.31 -16.50 4.12
C VAL A 156 -4.56 -15.49 3.26
N ASP A 157 -3.50 -14.90 3.80
CA ASP A 157 -2.66 -13.91 3.12
C ASP A 157 -1.20 -14.40 3.07
N LEU A 158 -0.74 -14.86 1.90
CA LEU A 158 0.62 -15.29 1.68
C LEU A 158 1.49 -14.11 1.21
N PHE A 159 2.73 -14.05 1.69
CA PHE A 159 3.60 -12.87 1.49
C PHE A 159 2.97 -11.61 2.08
N CYS A 160 2.39 -11.73 3.27
CA CYS A 160 1.50 -10.72 3.85
C CYS A 160 2.19 -9.38 4.15
N GLY A 161 3.53 -9.36 4.24
CA GLY A 161 4.28 -8.20 4.67
C GLY A 161 3.77 -7.66 6.00
N ALA A 162 3.64 -6.33 6.11
CA ALA A 162 3.03 -5.70 7.28
C ALA A 162 1.51 -5.94 7.40
N GLY A 163 0.84 -6.47 6.37
CA GLY A 163 -0.59 -6.79 6.40
C GLY A 163 -1.51 -5.78 5.72
N GLY A 164 -1.01 -5.00 4.76
CA GLY A 164 -1.84 -4.07 3.98
C GLY A 164 -2.96 -4.77 3.19
N MET A 165 -2.67 -5.92 2.58
CA MET A 165 -3.67 -6.77 1.92
C MET A 165 -4.68 -7.30 2.93
N SER A 166 -4.22 -7.99 3.98
CA SER A 166 -5.06 -8.48 5.09
C SER A 166 -5.99 -7.41 5.67
N ASN A 167 -5.49 -6.21 5.94
CA ASN A 167 -6.29 -5.12 6.50
C ASN A 167 -7.46 -4.75 5.58
N GLY A 168 -7.21 -4.63 4.27
CA GLY A 168 -8.27 -4.40 3.28
C GLY A 168 -9.25 -5.56 3.16
N LEU A 169 -8.78 -6.81 3.21
CA LEU A 169 -9.66 -7.99 3.20
C LEU A 169 -10.58 -8.03 4.42
N ILE A 170 -10.07 -7.70 5.60
CA ILE A 170 -10.87 -7.58 6.83
C ILE A 170 -11.92 -6.47 6.68
N GLN A 171 -11.54 -5.31 6.14
CA GLN A 171 -12.50 -4.23 5.85
C GLN A 171 -13.57 -4.62 4.82
N ALA A 172 -13.27 -5.59 3.94
CA ALA A 172 -14.23 -6.16 2.97
C ALA A 172 -15.08 -7.31 3.56
N GLY A 173 -14.93 -7.63 4.86
CA GLY A 173 -15.72 -8.64 5.56
C GLY A 173 -15.12 -10.04 5.59
N HIS A 174 -13.92 -10.24 5.03
CA HIS A 174 -13.23 -11.53 5.12
C HIS A 174 -12.65 -11.75 6.52
N LYS A 175 -12.72 -13.00 6.98
CA LYS A 175 -12.02 -13.43 8.19
C LYS A 175 -10.65 -13.99 7.81
N VAL A 176 -9.60 -13.17 7.92
CA VAL A 176 -8.22 -13.64 7.69
C VAL A 176 -7.80 -14.52 8.86
N ILE A 177 -7.62 -15.82 8.63
CA ILE A 177 -7.33 -16.80 9.70
C ILE A 177 -5.83 -17.07 9.87
N ALA A 178 -5.06 -16.93 8.80
CA ALA A 178 -3.61 -17.07 8.83
C ALA A 178 -2.96 -16.14 7.79
N ALA A 179 -1.77 -15.67 8.11
CA ALA A 179 -0.96 -14.87 7.20
C ALA A 179 0.51 -15.25 7.33
N ALA A 180 1.20 -15.32 6.20
CA ALA A 180 2.54 -15.90 6.15
C ALA A 180 3.54 -15.00 5.43
N ASP A 181 4.74 -14.85 6.01
CA ASP A 181 5.84 -14.10 5.43
C ASP A 181 7.19 -14.65 5.92
N VAL A 182 8.27 -14.36 5.20
CA VAL A 182 9.63 -14.78 5.59
C VAL A 182 10.26 -13.80 6.59
N ASN A 183 9.79 -12.55 6.61
CA ASN A 183 10.42 -11.46 7.34
C ASN A 183 9.83 -11.28 8.75
N ASN A 184 10.65 -11.56 9.76
CA ASN A 184 10.27 -11.43 11.18
C ASN A 184 9.76 -10.02 11.56
N HIS A 185 10.35 -8.93 11.07
CA HIS A 185 9.90 -7.58 11.42
C HIS A 185 8.55 -7.23 10.78
N MET A 186 8.28 -7.79 9.60
CA MET A 186 6.98 -7.67 8.95
C MET A 186 5.93 -8.46 9.74
N LEU A 187 6.25 -9.68 10.20
CA LEU A 187 5.36 -10.50 11.02
C LEU A 187 5.12 -9.93 12.42
N GLU A 188 6.12 -9.29 13.03
CA GLU A 188 5.97 -8.53 14.28
C GLU A 188 4.94 -7.41 14.08
N THR A 189 5.15 -6.58 13.05
CA THR A 189 4.19 -5.54 12.68
C THR A 189 2.81 -6.12 12.38
N TYR A 190 2.76 -7.22 11.64
CA TYR A 190 1.51 -7.89 11.30
C TYR A 190 0.75 -8.32 12.56
N GLY A 191 1.41 -9.03 13.49
CA GLY A 191 0.80 -9.60 14.69
C GLY A 191 0.25 -8.53 15.64
N GLU A 192 0.98 -7.43 15.80
CA GLU A 192 0.56 -6.29 16.63
C GLU A 192 -0.70 -5.59 16.10
N ASN A 193 -0.92 -5.61 14.78
CA ASN A 193 -2.08 -4.98 14.15
C ASN A 193 -3.23 -5.95 13.81
N HIS A 194 -3.00 -7.27 13.89
CA HIS A 194 -3.96 -8.30 13.49
C HIS A 194 -4.01 -9.45 14.52
N ASN A 195 -4.40 -9.12 15.75
CA ASN A 195 -4.43 -10.05 16.89
C ASN A 195 -5.32 -11.30 16.71
N GLN A 196 -6.28 -11.27 15.77
CA GLN A 196 -7.17 -12.39 15.47
C GLN A 196 -6.62 -13.32 14.38
N THR A 197 -5.49 -13.00 13.76
CA THR A 197 -4.89 -13.76 12.66
C THR A 197 -3.64 -14.47 13.14
N LYS A 198 -3.48 -15.75 12.78
CA LYS A 198 -2.26 -16.50 13.05
C LYS A 198 -1.15 -16.09 12.07
N SER A 199 -0.10 -15.43 12.58
CA SER A 199 1.10 -15.16 11.78
C SER A 199 1.99 -16.41 11.67
N VAL A 200 2.51 -16.68 10.47
CA VAL A 200 3.32 -17.86 10.16
C VAL A 200 4.62 -17.40 9.50
N LYS A 201 5.76 -17.74 10.11
CA LYS A 201 7.05 -17.55 9.45
C LYS A 201 7.25 -18.63 8.40
N SER A 202 7.39 -18.21 7.14
CA SER A 202 7.52 -19.14 6.02
C SER A 202 8.45 -18.60 4.93
N ASP A 203 9.49 -19.37 4.62
CA ASP A 203 10.31 -19.18 3.43
C ASP A 203 9.78 -20.06 2.30
N PHE A 204 8.92 -19.50 1.45
CA PHE A 204 8.30 -20.21 0.33
C PHE A 204 9.28 -20.68 -0.77
N THR A 205 10.60 -20.46 -0.61
CA THR A 205 11.62 -21.15 -1.41
C THR A 205 11.91 -22.58 -0.93
N LYS A 206 11.47 -22.94 0.28
CA LYS A 206 11.70 -24.23 0.92
C LYS A 206 10.41 -25.04 0.97
N ASN A 207 10.43 -26.26 0.44
CA ASN A 207 9.26 -27.15 0.48
C ASN A 207 8.82 -27.48 1.93
N LYS A 208 9.76 -27.57 2.88
CA LYS A 208 9.44 -27.80 4.29
C LYS A 208 8.54 -26.68 4.85
N ASP A 209 8.92 -25.43 4.65
CA ASP A 209 8.16 -24.27 5.13
C ASP A 209 6.78 -24.19 4.44
N ILE A 210 6.67 -24.58 3.16
CA ILE A 210 5.38 -24.71 2.46
C ILE A 210 4.48 -25.73 3.17
N THR A 211 4.99 -26.94 3.43
CA THR A 211 4.24 -27.99 4.13
C THR A 211 3.80 -27.54 5.53
N GLU A 212 4.70 -26.92 6.31
CA GLU A 212 4.37 -26.40 7.64
C GLU A 212 3.32 -25.27 7.59
N THR A 213 3.37 -24.44 6.55
CA THR A 213 2.36 -23.39 6.31
C THR A 213 1.00 -24.01 6.04
N ILE A 214 0.93 -25.01 5.17
CA ILE A 214 -0.31 -25.75 4.86
C ILE A 214 -0.90 -26.36 6.14
N GLN A 215 -0.10 -27.09 6.92
CA GLN A 215 -0.54 -27.69 8.18
C GLN A 215 -1.07 -26.64 9.18
N SER A 216 -0.41 -25.49 9.26
CA SER A 216 -0.85 -24.38 10.11
C SER A 216 -2.20 -23.81 9.67
N ILE A 217 -2.43 -23.69 8.35
CA ILE A 217 -3.68 -23.23 7.77
C ILE A 217 -4.80 -24.25 8.00
N GLU A 218 -4.57 -25.53 7.71
CA GLU A 218 -5.53 -26.62 7.93
C GLU A 218 -5.97 -26.70 9.39
N GLY A 219 -5.01 -26.58 10.33
CA GLY A 219 -5.33 -26.52 11.76
C GLY A 219 -6.21 -25.31 12.12
N SER A 220 -6.04 -24.19 11.44
CA SER A 220 -6.85 -22.97 11.64
C SER A 220 -8.23 -23.06 10.97
N LEU A 221 -8.35 -23.85 9.90
CA LEU A 221 -9.61 -24.13 9.21
C LEU A 221 -10.51 -25.09 9.98
N ALA A 222 -9.93 -26.00 10.78
CA ALA A 222 -10.65 -26.99 11.59
C ALA A 222 -11.68 -27.78 10.76
N GLY A 223 -11.24 -28.31 9.61
CA GLY A 223 -12.04 -29.12 8.70
C GLY A 223 -12.99 -28.34 7.77
N LYS A 224 -12.93 -27.00 7.77
CA LYS A 224 -13.70 -26.15 6.84
C LYS A 224 -12.93 -25.88 5.56
N THR A 225 -13.64 -25.56 4.47
CA THR A 225 -13.03 -25.11 3.21
C THR A 225 -12.39 -23.73 3.38
N LEU A 226 -11.31 -23.50 2.63
CA LEU A 226 -10.69 -22.19 2.51
C LEU A 226 -11.47 -21.38 1.47
N GLY A 227 -12.04 -20.24 1.85
CA GLY A 227 -12.83 -19.45 0.91
C GLY A 227 -12.00 -18.53 0.04
N LEU A 228 -10.87 -18.01 0.55
CA LEU A 228 -9.98 -17.13 -0.18
C LEU A 228 -8.50 -17.38 0.15
N LEU A 229 -7.68 -17.59 -0.88
CA LEU A 229 -6.23 -17.46 -0.79
C LEU A 229 -5.80 -16.15 -1.46
N ALA A 230 -5.33 -15.19 -0.67
CA ALA A 230 -4.70 -13.98 -1.16
C ALA A 230 -3.17 -14.12 -1.14
N ALA A 231 -2.48 -13.54 -2.11
CA ALA A 231 -1.02 -13.50 -2.12
C ALA A 231 -0.43 -12.28 -2.84
N GLY A 232 0.66 -11.73 -2.28
CA GLY A 232 1.45 -10.65 -2.88
C GLY A 232 2.92 -11.05 -3.13
N PRO A 233 3.21 -12.08 -3.95
CA PRO A 233 4.56 -12.62 -4.09
C PRO A 233 5.54 -11.58 -4.64
N PRO A 234 6.73 -11.42 -4.04
CA PRO A 234 7.66 -10.37 -4.44
C PRO A 234 8.23 -10.64 -5.83
N CYS A 235 8.30 -9.56 -6.62
CA CYS A 235 8.71 -9.59 -8.03
C CYS A 235 10.25 -9.47 -8.24
N GLN A 236 11.05 -9.48 -7.16
CA GLN A 236 12.46 -9.06 -7.19
C GLN A 236 13.41 -9.99 -7.97
N GLY A 237 13.09 -11.28 -8.10
CA GLY A 237 13.88 -12.27 -8.87
C GLY A 237 13.90 -12.04 -10.39
N PHE A 238 13.20 -11.02 -10.88
CA PHE A 238 12.99 -10.78 -12.31
C PHE A 238 13.34 -9.34 -12.75
N SER A 239 13.86 -8.51 -11.84
CA SER A 239 14.25 -7.12 -12.14
C SER A 239 15.63 -7.03 -12.78
N THR A 240 15.81 -6.08 -13.69
CA THR A 240 17.00 -5.83 -14.54
C THR A 240 18.29 -5.46 -13.79
N ALA A 241 18.31 -5.50 -12.46
CA ALA A 241 19.43 -5.07 -11.62
C ALA A 241 19.95 -6.23 -10.74
N GLY A 242 20.63 -7.19 -11.35
CA GLY A 242 21.34 -8.26 -10.64
C GLY A 242 22.04 -9.20 -11.61
N LYS A 243 23.31 -9.53 -11.35
CA LYS A 243 24.09 -10.47 -12.17
C LYS A 243 23.41 -11.83 -12.23
N ARG A 244 23.37 -12.36 -13.45
CA ARG A 244 22.84 -13.66 -13.89
C ARG A 244 23.35 -14.82 -13.04
N LYS A 245 22.44 -15.69 -12.56
CA LYS A 245 22.57 -17.15 -12.50
C LYS A 245 21.26 -17.83 -12.05
N ASP A 246 20.81 -18.76 -12.88
CA ASP A 246 19.96 -19.95 -12.68
C ASP A 246 18.66 -20.02 -13.52
N ASP A 247 18.68 -21.04 -14.40
CA ASP A 247 17.81 -21.34 -15.56
C ASP A 247 16.64 -22.26 -15.19
N ASP A 248 15.79 -21.86 -14.23
CA ASP A 248 14.44 -22.43 -14.15
C ASP A 248 13.36 -21.33 -14.03
N PRO A 249 12.49 -21.16 -15.04
CA PRO A 249 11.36 -20.22 -14.98
C PRO A 249 10.31 -20.57 -13.91
N ARG A 250 10.33 -21.80 -13.35
CA ARG A 250 9.44 -22.29 -12.29
C ARG A 250 9.83 -21.82 -10.87
N ASN A 251 10.99 -21.19 -10.69
CA ASN A 251 11.50 -20.74 -9.38
C ASN A 251 10.95 -19.37 -8.92
N SER A 252 9.75 -18.99 -9.35
CA SER A 252 9.13 -17.76 -8.84
C SER A 252 8.32 -18.05 -7.57
N LEU A 253 8.39 -17.15 -6.59
CA LEU A 253 7.54 -17.19 -5.39
C LEU A 253 6.04 -17.12 -5.74
N LEU A 254 5.70 -16.67 -6.95
CA LEU A 254 4.36 -16.72 -7.52
C LEU A 254 3.92 -18.18 -7.81
N PHE A 255 4.77 -19.03 -8.39
CA PHE A 255 4.44 -20.46 -8.60
C PHE A 255 4.48 -21.27 -7.29
N ALA A 256 5.23 -20.82 -6.29
CA ALA A 256 5.18 -21.44 -4.95
C ALA A 256 3.79 -21.33 -4.31
N ALA A 257 3.06 -20.23 -4.56
CA ALA A 257 1.68 -20.08 -4.11
C ALA A 257 0.75 -21.13 -4.74
N LEU A 258 1.00 -21.56 -5.99
CA LEU A 258 0.18 -22.59 -6.64
C LEU A 258 0.29 -23.96 -5.98
N LYS A 259 1.43 -24.30 -5.37
CA LYS A 259 1.55 -25.55 -4.60
C LYS A 259 0.59 -25.57 -3.41
N ILE A 260 0.38 -24.41 -2.78
CA ILE A 260 -0.54 -24.25 -1.65
C ILE A 260 -1.98 -24.25 -2.17
N VAL A 261 -2.24 -23.61 -3.30
CA VAL A 261 -3.55 -23.67 -3.98
C VAL A 261 -3.94 -25.11 -4.32
N ASP A 262 -3.05 -25.88 -4.92
CA ASP A 262 -3.27 -27.28 -5.32
C ASP A 262 -3.59 -28.19 -4.12
N THR A 263 -2.99 -27.90 -2.95
CA THR A 263 -3.24 -28.69 -1.73
C THR A 263 -4.49 -28.24 -0.98
N LEU A 264 -4.70 -26.93 -0.82
CA LEU A 264 -5.78 -26.38 0.01
C LEU A 264 -7.10 -26.18 -0.75
N CYS A 265 -7.06 -26.20 -2.08
CA CYS A 265 -8.21 -26.02 -2.96
C CYS A 265 -9.14 -24.86 -2.54
N PRO A 266 -8.63 -23.62 -2.44
CA PRO A 266 -9.45 -22.49 -2.03
C PRO A 266 -10.60 -22.22 -3.01
N GLU A 267 -11.76 -21.77 -2.54
CA GLU A 267 -12.87 -21.43 -3.45
C GLU A 267 -12.51 -20.26 -4.39
N HIS A 268 -11.70 -19.33 -3.88
CA HIS A 268 -11.25 -18.13 -4.59
C HIS A 268 -9.77 -17.84 -4.38
N ILE A 269 -9.14 -17.23 -5.38
CA ILE A 269 -7.73 -16.83 -5.35
C ILE A 269 -7.62 -15.35 -5.74
N LEU A 270 -6.84 -14.60 -4.96
CA LEU A 270 -6.50 -13.20 -5.22
C LEU A 270 -4.98 -13.03 -5.25
N ILE A 271 -4.40 -12.69 -6.39
CA ILE A 271 -2.96 -12.39 -6.50
C ILE A 271 -2.76 -10.92 -6.81
N GLU A 272 -1.94 -10.22 -6.02
CA GLU A 272 -1.46 -8.88 -6.34
C GLU A 272 -0.05 -8.92 -6.94
N ASN A 273 0.20 -8.07 -7.94
CA ASN A 273 1.56 -7.82 -8.41
C ASN A 273 1.75 -6.47 -9.13
N VAL A 274 3.01 -6.14 -9.39
CA VAL A 274 3.40 -4.96 -10.19
C VAL A 274 3.03 -5.12 -11.66
N LEU A 275 2.83 -3.99 -12.36
CA LEU A 275 2.51 -3.98 -13.80
C LEU A 275 3.52 -4.73 -14.68
N GLY A 276 4.78 -4.80 -14.24
CA GLY A 276 5.85 -5.48 -14.96
C GLY A 276 5.64 -6.98 -15.13
N LEU A 277 4.80 -7.61 -14.28
CA LEU A 277 4.57 -9.06 -14.27
C LEU A 277 4.22 -9.63 -15.65
N LYS A 278 3.45 -8.87 -16.45
CA LYS A 278 2.99 -9.31 -17.78
C LYS A 278 4.12 -9.60 -18.78
N TRP A 279 5.26 -8.92 -18.68
CA TRP A 279 6.30 -8.92 -19.73
C TRP A 279 7.69 -9.30 -19.21
N MET A 280 7.78 -9.95 -18.05
CA MET A 280 9.06 -10.23 -17.42
C MET A 280 9.89 -11.25 -18.22
N LYS A 281 11.19 -10.95 -18.38
CA LYS A 281 12.17 -11.78 -19.12
C LYS A 281 11.76 -12.10 -20.57
N GLY A 282 10.93 -11.28 -21.20
CA GLY A 282 10.49 -11.48 -22.59
C GLY A 282 9.45 -12.60 -22.77
N GLY A 283 8.91 -13.15 -21.67
CA GLY A 283 7.85 -14.15 -21.68
C GLY A 283 6.55 -13.64 -21.04
N ASP A 284 5.44 -14.30 -21.36
CA ASP A 284 4.12 -14.03 -20.78
C ASP A 284 3.93 -14.80 -19.46
N ILE A 285 4.63 -14.34 -18.40
CA ILE A 285 4.54 -14.96 -17.07
C ILE A 285 3.12 -14.95 -16.52
N LEU A 286 2.37 -13.87 -16.79
CA LEU A 286 0.98 -13.76 -16.36
C LEU A 286 0.10 -14.79 -17.09
N GLY A 287 0.24 -14.92 -18.41
CA GLY A 287 -0.46 -15.94 -19.19
C GLY A 287 -0.14 -17.36 -18.71
N SER A 288 1.14 -17.68 -18.49
CA SER A 288 1.53 -18.98 -17.93
C SER A 288 0.94 -19.23 -16.53
N PHE A 289 0.85 -18.20 -15.68
CA PHE A 289 0.24 -18.33 -14.36
C PHE A 289 -1.27 -18.60 -14.45
N MET A 290 -1.99 -17.89 -15.33
CA MET A 290 -3.43 -18.12 -15.55
C MET A 290 -3.71 -19.52 -16.11
N GLN A 291 -2.91 -19.99 -17.08
CA GLN A 291 -3.04 -21.35 -17.63
C GLN A 291 -2.87 -22.43 -16.56
N HIS A 292 -1.97 -22.23 -15.59
CA HIS A 292 -1.84 -23.17 -14.48
C HIS A 292 -3.07 -23.14 -13.56
N LEU A 293 -3.62 -21.96 -13.26
CA LEU A 293 -4.88 -21.87 -12.50
C LEU A 293 -6.04 -22.57 -13.21
N GLU A 294 -6.16 -22.39 -14.53
CA GLU A 294 -7.16 -23.08 -15.37
C GLU A 294 -6.96 -24.60 -15.33
N SER A 295 -5.71 -25.08 -15.38
CA SER A 295 -5.40 -26.51 -15.25
C SER A 295 -5.76 -27.10 -13.89
N LEU A 296 -5.83 -26.26 -12.84
CA LEU A 296 -6.30 -26.60 -11.50
C LEU A 296 -7.83 -26.45 -11.35
N GLY A 297 -8.56 -26.13 -12.43
CA GLY A 297 -10.01 -26.01 -12.45
C GLY A 297 -10.56 -24.64 -12.09
N TYR A 298 -9.75 -23.58 -12.13
CA TYR A 298 -10.21 -22.22 -11.83
C TYR A 298 -10.50 -21.42 -13.10
N ALA A 299 -11.64 -20.72 -13.14
CA ALA A 299 -11.83 -19.62 -14.08
C ALA A 299 -11.04 -18.41 -13.57
N ALA A 300 -10.08 -17.92 -14.37
CA ALA A 300 -9.17 -16.85 -13.97
C ALA A 300 -9.29 -15.62 -14.87
N SER A 301 -9.27 -14.43 -14.26
CA SER A 301 -9.23 -13.15 -14.95
C SER A 301 -8.19 -12.24 -14.28
N TRP A 302 -7.71 -11.22 -14.98
CA TRP A 302 -6.82 -10.23 -14.39
C TRP A 302 -7.23 -8.81 -14.73
N HIS A 303 -7.01 -7.92 -13.76
CA HIS A 303 -7.45 -6.53 -13.83
C HIS A 303 -6.32 -5.60 -13.43
N LYS A 304 -6.22 -4.48 -14.16
CA LYS A 304 -5.30 -3.40 -13.81
C LYS A 304 -6.06 -2.32 -13.05
N LEU A 305 -5.72 -2.12 -11.79
CA LEU A 305 -6.34 -1.12 -10.94
C LEU A 305 -5.42 0.09 -10.70
N TYR A 306 -6.05 1.24 -10.46
CA TYR A 306 -5.42 2.51 -10.12
C TYR A 306 -5.89 2.90 -8.72
N ALA A 307 -4.97 2.92 -7.76
CA ALA A 307 -5.30 3.09 -6.34
C ALA A 307 -6.05 4.40 -6.06
N GLU A 308 -5.75 5.46 -6.81
CA GLU A 308 -6.42 6.74 -6.70
C GLU A 308 -7.93 6.66 -6.94
N GLN A 309 -8.39 5.70 -7.74
CA GLN A 309 -9.81 5.51 -8.04
C GLN A 309 -10.60 4.87 -6.89
N PHE A 310 -9.92 4.41 -5.83
CA PHE A 310 -10.52 3.68 -4.70
C PHE A 310 -10.26 4.38 -3.35
N GLY A 311 -9.90 5.66 -3.37
CA GLY A 311 -9.71 6.49 -2.18
C GLY A 311 -8.30 6.45 -1.60
N VAL A 312 -7.35 5.81 -2.27
CA VAL A 312 -5.93 5.87 -1.87
C VAL A 312 -5.33 7.19 -2.40
N PRO A 313 -4.71 8.05 -1.57
CA PRO A 313 -4.09 9.31 -1.99
C PRO A 313 -2.77 9.12 -2.76
N GLN A 314 -2.74 8.18 -3.70
CA GLN A 314 -1.55 7.74 -4.40
C GLN A 314 -1.86 7.22 -5.80
N ARG A 315 -1.08 7.70 -6.77
CA ARG A 315 -1.03 7.22 -8.15
C ARG A 315 -0.26 5.91 -8.23
N ARG A 316 -0.85 4.82 -7.73
CA ARG A 316 -0.26 3.48 -7.68
C ARG A 316 -1.05 2.53 -8.56
N ARG A 317 -0.35 1.84 -9.46
CA ARG A 317 -0.97 0.89 -10.40
C ARG A 317 -0.53 -0.52 -10.09
N ARG A 318 -1.47 -1.45 -10.10
CA ARG A 318 -1.24 -2.88 -9.81
C ARG A 318 -2.07 -3.78 -10.70
N ILE A 319 -1.56 -4.98 -10.91
CA ILE A 319 -2.29 -6.09 -11.52
C ILE A 319 -2.86 -6.92 -10.38
N PHE A 320 -4.12 -7.30 -10.52
CA PHE A 320 -4.78 -8.27 -9.67
C PHE A 320 -5.23 -9.44 -10.53
N VAL A 321 -4.92 -10.67 -10.12
CA VAL A 321 -5.51 -11.89 -10.70
C VAL A 321 -6.58 -12.37 -9.75
N LEU A 322 -7.76 -12.61 -10.27
CA LEU A 322 -8.88 -13.21 -9.55
C LEU A 322 -9.20 -14.55 -10.19
N ALA A 323 -9.32 -15.60 -9.37
CA ALA A 323 -9.71 -16.91 -9.86
C ALA A 323 -10.81 -17.51 -8.98
N SER A 324 -11.77 -18.21 -9.59
CA SER A 324 -12.85 -18.92 -8.88
C SER A 324 -12.91 -20.38 -9.31
N GLN A 325 -13.03 -21.28 -8.34
CA GLN A 325 -13.27 -22.69 -8.59
C GLN A 325 -14.70 -22.95 -9.10
N THR A 326 -15.64 -22.04 -8.86
CA THR A 326 -17.05 -22.16 -9.29
C THR A 326 -17.27 -21.87 -10.77
N GLY A 327 -16.23 -21.44 -11.49
CA GLY A 327 -16.28 -21.14 -12.93
C GLY A 327 -16.73 -19.71 -13.27
N ASN A 328 -17.14 -18.90 -12.29
CA ASN A 328 -17.52 -17.50 -12.52
C ASN A 328 -16.28 -16.60 -12.62
N GLU A 329 -16.17 -15.84 -13.71
CA GLU A 329 -15.19 -14.76 -13.80
C GLU A 329 -15.62 -13.55 -12.95
N PHE A 330 -14.64 -12.93 -12.30
CA PHE A 330 -14.88 -11.71 -11.53
C PHE A 330 -14.70 -10.46 -12.39
N SER A 331 -15.67 -9.56 -12.32
CA SER A 331 -15.51 -8.19 -12.80
C SER A 331 -14.61 -7.39 -11.83
N PRO A 332 -13.87 -6.38 -12.32
CA PRO A 332 -13.14 -5.48 -11.45
C PRO A 332 -14.11 -4.61 -10.63
N PRO A 333 -13.69 -4.09 -9.47
CA PRO A 333 -14.48 -3.08 -8.76
C PRO A 333 -14.59 -1.81 -9.60
N GLU A 334 -15.78 -1.22 -9.63
CA GLU A 334 -16.02 0.06 -10.30
C GLU A 334 -15.30 1.21 -9.58
N PRO A 335 -14.69 2.15 -10.33
CA PRO A 335 -14.00 3.28 -9.74
C PRO A 335 -14.99 4.23 -9.05
N VAL A 336 -14.62 4.72 -7.86
CA VAL A 336 -15.41 5.71 -7.11
C VAL A 336 -14.81 7.12 -7.22
N PHE A 337 -13.56 7.24 -7.67
CA PHE A 337 -12.90 8.52 -7.96
C PHE A 337 -12.35 8.57 -9.38
N SER A 338 -12.24 9.79 -9.89
CA SER A 338 -11.68 10.06 -11.20
C SER A 338 -10.20 9.74 -11.27
N ARG A 339 -9.77 9.18 -12.40
CA ARG A 339 -8.36 8.85 -12.61
C ARG A 339 -7.52 10.08 -12.97
N VAL A 340 -6.39 10.25 -12.28
CA VAL A 340 -5.38 11.26 -12.63
C VAL A 340 -4.54 10.84 -13.83
N THR A 341 -4.67 11.61 -14.90
CA THR A 341 -3.80 11.52 -16.08
C THR A 341 -2.93 12.76 -16.21
N THR A 342 -1.82 12.61 -16.92
CA THR A 342 -0.87 13.69 -17.15
C THR A 342 -0.68 13.84 -18.65
N GLY A 343 -0.77 15.06 -19.14
CA GLY A 343 -0.61 15.45 -20.54
C GLY A 343 0.86 15.49 -20.97
N ARG A 344 1.26 16.56 -21.67
CA ARG A 344 2.63 16.69 -22.20
C ARG A 344 3.62 17.09 -21.10
N THR A 345 3.16 17.92 -20.16
CA THR A 345 3.93 18.43 -19.03
C THR A 345 3.42 17.86 -17.70
N ARG A 346 4.14 18.10 -16.60
CA ARG A 346 3.68 17.68 -15.25
C ARG A 346 2.56 18.58 -14.72
N GLU A 347 2.44 19.75 -15.32
CA GLU A 347 1.45 20.77 -15.05
C GLU A 347 0.12 20.44 -15.76
N ASP A 348 0.20 19.75 -16.91
CA ASP A 348 -0.96 19.26 -17.66
C ASP A 348 -1.62 18.08 -16.93
N ILE A 349 -2.58 18.35 -16.07
CA ILE A 349 -3.31 17.32 -15.31
C ILE A 349 -4.75 17.26 -15.79
N HIS A 350 -5.24 16.04 -16.01
CA HIS A 350 -6.62 15.79 -16.41
C HIS A 350 -7.24 14.68 -15.57
N PHE A 351 -8.49 14.89 -15.18
CA PHE A 351 -9.34 13.90 -14.53
C PHE A 351 -10.19 13.22 -15.60
N LYS A 352 -9.90 11.94 -15.87
CA LYS A 352 -10.46 11.24 -17.04
C LYS A 352 -11.97 11.02 -16.94
N ASP A 353 -12.44 10.72 -15.73
CA ASP A 353 -13.80 10.30 -15.46
C ASP A 353 -14.52 11.47 -14.78
N SER A 354 -14.92 12.48 -15.55
CA SER A 354 -15.40 13.77 -15.01
C SER A 354 -16.75 13.70 -14.28
N HIS A 355 -17.44 12.56 -14.35
CA HIS A 355 -18.67 12.29 -13.60
C HIS A 355 -18.38 11.73 -12.19
N LEU A 356 -17.13 11.36 -11.91
CA LEU A 356 -16.68 10.90 -10.60
C LEU A 356 -15.98 12.03 -9.86
N ALA A 357 -16.06 12.00 -8.53
CA ALA A 357 -15.36 12.95 -7.67
C ALA A 357 -13.84 12.89 -7.89
N GLU A 358 -13.16 14.00 -7.65
CA GLU A 358 -11.70 14.05 -7.69
C GLU A 358 -11.06 13.12 -6.62
N PRO A 359 -9.91 12.49 -6.93
CA PRO A 359 -9.23 11.59 -6.01
C PRO A 359 -8.63 12.32 -4.81
N VAL A 360 -8.31 11.59 -3.73
CA VAL A 360 -7.79 12.20 -2.50
C VAL A 360 -6.44 12.87 -2.73
N SER A 361 -6.35 14.16 -2.44
CA SER A 361 -5.11 14.92 -2.59
C SER A 361 -4.13 14.66 -1.44
N VAL A 362 -2.87 15.06 -1.60
CA VAL A 362 -1.87 14.99 -0.52
C VAL A 362 -2.29 15.85 0.67
N ASP A 363 -2.80 17.06 0.43
CA ASP A 363 -3.22 17.95 1.52
C ASP A 363 -4.41 17.37 2.30
N GLU A 364 -5.39 16.83 1.58
CA GLU A 364 -6.51 16.12 2.21
C GLU A 364 -6.07 14.86 2.96
N ALA A 365 -4.90 14.30 2.66
CA ALA A 365 -4.37 13.13 3.34
C ALA A 365 -3.55 13.47 4.59
N ILE A 366 -2.60 14.39 4.47
CA ILE A 366 -1.57 14.63 5.49
C ILE A 366 -1.47 16.08 5.98
N GLY A 367 -2.27 17.01 5.44
CA GLY A 367 -2.20 18.44 5.76
C GLY A 367 -2.61 18.80 7.20
N ASP A 368 -3.28 17.89 7.89
CA ASP A 368 -3.67 18.02 9.31
C ASP A 368 -2.64 17.43 10.28
N MET A 369 -1.61 16.72 9.80
CA MET A 369 -0.67 16.07 10.71
C MET A 369 0.19 17.08 11.49
N PRO A 370 0.48 16.80 12.78
CA PRO A 370 1.30 17.68 13.59
C PRO A 370 2.74 17.77 13.05
N GLN A 371 3.55 18.65 13.64
CA GLN A 371 4.97 18.67 13.36
C GLN A 371 5.63 17.37 13.82
N VAL A 372 6.60 16.88 13.02
CA VAL A 372 7.43 15.73 13.42
C VAL A 372 8.25 16.11 14.66
N CYS A 373 8.32 15.22 15.65
CA CYS A 373 9.24 15.36 16.78
C CYS A 373 10.59 14.72 16.40
N GLU A 374 11.71 15.37 16.76
CA GLU A 374 13.04 14.81 16.45
C GLU A 374 13.46 13.71 17.45
N ASP A 375 12.93 13.75 18.67
CA ASP A 375 13.41 12.95 19.79
C ASP A 375 12.51 11.76 20.15
N THR A 376 11.30 11.69 19.57
CA THR A 376 10.31 10.66 19.88
C THR A 376 9.64 10.14 18.62
N ASP A 377 9.20 8.88 18.65
CA ASP A 377 8.44 8.26 17.57
C ASP A 377 6.91 8.41 17.72
N CYS A 378 6.48 9.05 18.81
CA CYS A 378 5.10 9.32 19.16
C CYS A 378 4.87 10.81 19.35
N VAL A 379 3.88 11.37 18.66
CA VAL A 379 3.49 12.78 18.81
C VAL A 379 2.06 12.83 19.35
N GLU A 380 1.88 13.49 20.48
CA GLU A 380 0.56 13.83 20.99
C GLU A 380 0.04 15.09 20.31
N TYR A 381 -1.20 15.04 19.81
CA TYR A 381 -1.84 16.20 19.20
C TYR A 381 -3.35 16.14 19.35
N GLN A 382 -3.98 17.31 19.30
CA GLN A 382 -5.42 17.46 19.23
C GLN A 382 -5.81 17.71 17.77
N PRO A 383 -6.50 16.76 17.10
CA PRO A 383 -6.93 16.95 15.71
C PRO A 383 -7.80 18.20 15.54
N SER A 384 -8.48 18.63 16.62
CA SER A 384 -9.39 19.76 16.55
C SER A 384 -8.70 21.07 16.19
N ASN A 385 -7.44 21.21 16.59
CA ASN A 385 -6.59 22.38 16.40
C ASN A 385 -6.01 22.49 14.98
N THR A 386 -6.31 21.52 14.12
CA THR A 386 -5.82 21.49 12.75
C THR A 386 -6.80 22.19 11.80
N LYS A 387 -6.28 22.95 10.83
CA LYS A 387 -7.10 23.76 9.90
C LYS A 387 -7.89 22.92 8.89
N SER A 388 -7.43 21.70 8.61
CA SER A 388 -7.98 20.81 7.58
C SER A 388 -8.62 19.60 8.26
N ARG A 389 -9.88 19.29 7.91
CA ARG A 389 -10.62 18.11 8.38
C ARG A 389 -11.34 17.41 7.23
N SER A 390 -10.58 16.97 6.24
CA SER A 390 -11.10 16.19 5.12
C SER A 390 -11.81 14.93 5.63
N THR A 391 -12.78 14.41 4.88
CA THR A 391 -13.42 13.12 5.20
C THR A 391 -12.41 11.98 5.20
N TYR A 392 -11.33 12.10 4.43
CA TYR A 392 -10.25 11.12 4.43
C TYR A 392 -9.47 11.11 5.75
N GLN A 393 -9.14 12.28 6.30
CA GLN A 393 -8.48 12.38 7.61
C GLN A 393 -9.35 11.78 8.72
N GLN A 394 -10.66 12.05 8.69
CA GLN A 394 -11.62 11.45 9.61
C GLN A 394 -11.67 9.92 9.46
N LEU A 395 -11.64 9.40 8.23
CA LEU A 395 -11.56 7.97 7.96
C LEU A 395 -10.28 7.35 8.53
N MET A 396 -9.12 7.99 8.35
CA MET A 396 -7.83 7.49 8.85
C MET A 396 -7.74 7.51 10.38
N ARG A 397 -8.48 8.40 11.05
CA ARG A 397 -8.68 8.41 12.50
C ARG A 397 -9.81 7.49 12.98
N LYS A 398 -10.50 6.79 12.07
CA LYS A 398 -11.68 5.95 12.35
C LYS A 398 -12.87 6.71 12.98
N GLU A 399 -12.97 8.01 12.73
CA GLU A 399 -14.08 8.88 13.16
C GLU A 399 -15.33 8.64 12.33
N ILE A 400 -15.17 8.22 11.06
CA ILE A 400 -16.26 7.89 10.14
C ILE A 400 -16.02 6.54 9.46
N SER A 401 -17.11 5.91 8.98
CA SER A 401 -17.01 4.69 8.17
C SER A 401 -16.54 5.01 6.74
N TYR A 402 -16.14 3.97 6.01
CA TYR A 402 -15.79 4.09 4.59
C TYR A 402 -16.96 4.60 3.76
N GLU A 403 -18.18 4.14 4.04
CA GLU A 403 -19.40 4.52 3.34
C GLU A 403 -19.66 6.02 3.50
N LYS A 404 -19.55 6.54 4.74
CA LYS A 404 -19.62 7.99 5.01
C LYS A 404 -18.52 8.78 4.30
N PHE A 405 -17.31 8.23 4.20
CA PHE A 405 -16.22 8.85 3.45
C PHE A 405 -16.56 9.01 1.96
N ILE A 406 -17.10 7.95 1.34
CA ILE A 406 -17.52 7.98 -0.07
C ILE A 406 -18.68 8.96 -0.27
N GLU A 407 -19.75 8.86 0.54
CA GLU A 407 -20.90 9.76 0.47
C GLU A 407 -20.52 11.24 0.63
N GLY A 408 -19.62 11.54 1.58
CA GLY A 408 -19.15 12.89 1.84
C GLY A 408 -18.38 13.51 0.68
N ARG A 409 -17.85 12.69 -0.23
CA ARG A 409 -17.17 13.16 -1.44
C ARG A 409 -18.05 13.27 -2.65
N SER A 410 -19.03 12.37 -2.82
CA SER A 410 -20.01 12.47 -3.90
C SER A 410 -20.82 13.77 -3.86
N LYS A 411 -20.97 14.39 -2.68
CA LYS A 411 -21.66 15.68 -2.50
C LYS A 411 -20.82 16.93 -2.87
N LYS A 412 -19.52 16.78 -3.12
CA LYS A 412 -18.59 17.89 -3.42
C LYS A 412 -18.20 17.98 -4.91
N ALA A 413 -18.75 17.10 -5.76
CA ALA A 413 -18.46 17.05 -7.20
C ALA A 413 -19.37 17.97 -8.01
#